data_AF-Q07GS0-F1
#
_entry.id   AF-Q07GS0-F1
#
_cell.length_a   1.000
_cell.length_b   1.000
_cell.length_c   1.000
_cell.angle_alpha   90.00
_cell.angle_beta   90.00
_cell.angle_gamma   90.00
#
_symmetry.space_group_name_H-M   'P 1'
#
loop_
_entity.id
_entity.type
_entity.pdbx_description
1 polymer ?
#
loop_
_entity_poly.entity_id
_entity_poly.type
_entity_poly.pdbx_seq_one_letter_code
_entity_poly.pdbx_strand_id
1 'polypeptide(L)'
;MSLLHLSIYANDPESVATFLAQLMGGVAMPFPPFPDCWIACAAEDDGIAIEVYPTTHVLEAGVEQVSCEIKTRDASSTFVHVALCAILSSSEIVTLQPWAV
;
A
#
# COMPACT_ATOMS: atom_id res chain seq x y z
N MET A 1 17.29 -5.99 0.05
CA MET A 1 16.51 -7.06 0.71
C MET A 1 15.27 -7.24 -0.15
N SER A 2 15.04 -8.39 -0.78
CA SER A 2 14.06 -8.50 -1.88
C SER A 2 12.65 -8.85 -1.39
N LEU A 3 11.92 -7.85 -0.90
CA LEU A 3 10.46 -7.92 -0.97
C LEU A 3 10.10 -7.53 -2.40
N LEU A 4 9.65 -8.50 -3.21
CA LEU A 4 9.31 -8.21 -4.60
C LEU A 4 7.99 -7.42 -4.70
N HIS A 5 7.06 -7.68 -3.79
CA HIS A 5 5.72 -7.12 -3.86
C HIS A 5 4.92 -7.40 -2.56
N LEU A 6 4.11 -6.44 -2.11
CA LEU A 6 3.13 -6.59 -1.02
C LEU A 6 1.84 -5.86 -1.38
N SER A 7 0.69 -6.50 -1.16
CA SER A 7 -0.63 -5.86 -1.29
C SER A 7 -1.34 -5.85 0.07
N ILE A 8 -1.92 -4.71 0.46
CA ILE A 8 -2.69 -4.54 1.69
C ILE A 8 -3.99 -3.79 1.45
N TYR A 9 -4.95 -3.92 2.37
CA TYR A 9 -6.18 -3.14 2.36
C TYR A 9 -6.08 -1.91 3.28
N ALA A 10 -6.71 -0.81 2.87
CA ALA A 10 -6.85 0.40 3.66
C ALA A 10 -8.22 1.06 3.44
N ASN A 11 -8.66 1.83 4.43
CA ASN A 11 -9.85 2.68 4.30
C ASN A 11 -9.59 3.90 3.42
N ASP A 12 -8.35 4.41 3.45
CA ASP A 12 -7.86 5.51 2.63
C ASP A 12 -6.55 5.06 1.96
N PRO A 13 -6.64 4.46 0.76
CA PRO A 13 -5.46 3.93 0.07
C PRO A 13 -4.42 4.99 -0.28
N GLU A 14 -4.84 6.21 -0.62
CA GLU A 14 -3.95 7.32 -0.97
C GLU A 14 -3.08 7.72 0.22
N SER A 15 -3.72 7.98 1.36
CA SER A 15 -3.03 8.34 2.60
C SER A 15 -2.03 7.27 3.01
N VAL A 16 -2.44 5.99 3.00
CA VAL A 16 -1.57 4.88 3.40
C VAL A 16 -0.40 4.71 2.43
N ALA A 17 -0.65 4.75 1.11
CA ALA A 17 0.42 4.66 0.12
C ALA A 17 1.41 5.83 0.24
N THR A 18 0.92 7.05 0.48
CA THR A 18 1.75 8.24 0.69
C THR A 18 2.66 8.09 1.90
N PHE A 19 2.11 7.62 3.02
CA PHE A 19 2.90 7.36 4.23
C PHE A 19 3.98 6.29 4.00
N LEU A 20 3.62 5.18 3.34
CA LEU A 20 4.57 4.12 3.01
C LEU A 20 5.70 4.60 2.08
N ALA A 21 5.34 5.38 1.06
CA ALA A 21 6.31 5.99 0.15
C ALA A 21 7.28 6.91 0.90
N GLN A 22 6.80 7.72 1.84
CA GLN A 22 7.66 8.56 2.69
C GLN A 22 8.63 7.74 3.54
N LEU A 23 8.18 6.65 4.15
CA LEU A 23 9.05 5.74 4.89
C LEU A 23 10.16 5.15 4.01
N MET A 24 9.81 4.82 2.77
CA MET A 24 10.70 4.23 1.76
C MET A 24 11.50 5.28 0.98
N GLY A 25 11.26 6.58 1.22
CA GLY A 25 11.88 7.68 0.51
C GLY A 25 11.44 7.90 -0.93
N GLY A 26 10.42 7.17 -1.39
CA GLY A 26 9.98 7.18 -2.78
C GLY A 26 8.69 7.95 -3.01
N VAL A 27 7.85 7.43 -3.91
CA VAL A 27 6.64 8.12 -4.39
C VAL A 27 5.40 7.25 -4.30
N ALA A 28 4.27 7.88 -4.01
CA ALA A 28 2.96 7.26 -4.10
C ALA A 28 2.23 7.78 -5.35
N MET A 29 1.54 6.89 -6.05
CA MET A 29 0.75 7.24 -7.24
C MET A 29 -0.49 6.35 -7.36
N PRO A 30 -1.52 6.78 -8.11
CA PRO A 30 -2.63 5.91 -8.45
C PRO A 30 -2.14 4.62 -9.12
N PHE A 31 -2.78 3.49 -8.80
CA PHE A 31 -2.45 2.18 -9.35
C PHE A 31 -3.48 1.79 -10.43
N PRO A 32 -3.19 2.02 -11.72
CA PRO A 32 -4.21 1.96 -12.78
C PRO A 32 -4.95 0.63 -12.99
N PRO A 33 -4.41 -0.56 -12.64
CA PRO A 33 -5.14 -1.80 -12.83
C PRO A 33 -6.52 -1.83 -12.19
N PHE A 34 -6.72 -1.12 -11.08
CA PHE A 34 -8.00 -1.06 -10.37
C PHE A 34 -8.31 0.36 -9.86
N PRO A 35 -9.57 0.81 -9.93
CA PRO A 35 -9.94 2.15 -9.48
C PRO A 35 -9.71 2.32 -7.98
N ASP A 36 -9.42 3.55 -7.55
CA ASP A 36 -9.23 3.92 -6.14
C ASP A 36 -8.08 3.18 -5.41
N CYS A 37 -7.27 2.40 -6.14
CA CYS A 37 -6.06 1.78 -5.64
C CYS A 37 -4.86 2.71 -5.78
N TRP A 38 -3.92 2.55 -4.87
CA TRP A 38 -2.67 3.33 -4.83
C TRP A 38 -1.48 2.41 -4.69
N ILE A 39 -0.32 2.85 -5.15
CA ILE A 39 0.94 2.13 -5.03
C ILE A 39 2.02 3.04 -4.46
N ALA A 40 2.77 2.52 -3.50
CA ALA A 40 3.97 3.14 -2.95
C ALA A 40 5.21 2.44 -3.52
N CYS A 41 6.04 3.18 -4.25
CA CYS A 41 7.29 2.68 -4.79
C CYS A 41 8.48 3.25 -4.01
N ALA A 42 9.52 2.44 -3.79
CA ALA A 42 10.78 2.93 -3.23
C ALA A 42 11.48 3.90 -4.19
N ALA A 43 12.38 4.73 -3.66
CA ALA A 43 13.18 5.63 -4.50
C ALA A 43 14.21 4.89 -5.35
N GLU A 44 14.81 3.86 -4.78
CA GLU A 44 15.71 2.96 -5.50
C GLU A 44 14.87 1.97 -6.30
N ASP A 45 15.26 1.69 -7.53
CA ASP A 45 14.64 0.66 -8.37
C ASP A 45 15.10 -0.74 -7.92
N ASP A 46 14.85 -1.05 -6.65
CA ASP A 46 15.17 -2.33 -6.02
C ASP A 46 14.00 -3.33 -6.09
N GLY A 47 12.93 -2.93 -6.79
CA GLY A 47 11.72 -3.71 -7.01
C GLY A 47 10.73 -3.70 -5.85
N ILE A 48 10.94 -2.90 -4.79
CA ILE A 48 9.98 -2.82 -3.68
C ILE A 48 8.82 -1.89 -4.06
N ALA A 49 7.64 -2.48 -4.23
CA ALA A 49 6.39 -1.75 -4.36
C ALA A 49 5.32 -2.34 -3.42
N ILE A 50 4.54 -1.45 -2.80
CA ILE A 50 3.42 -1.81 -1.93
C ILE A 50 2.13 -1.27 -2.55
N GLU A 51 1.27 -2.18 -2.97
CA GLU A 51 -0.08 -1.87 -3.44
C GLU A 51 -1.04 -1.74 -2.25
N VAL A 52 -1.89 -0.72 -2.31
CA VAL A 52 -2.89 -0.43 -1.30
C VAL A 52 -4.26 -0.38 -1.95
N TYR A 53 -5.13 -1.28 -1.51
CA TYR A 53 -6.46 -1.47 -2.06
C TYR A 53 -7.52 -0.93 -1.11
N PRO A 54 -8.64 -0.38 -1.60
CA PRO A 54 -9.81 -0.13 -0.77
C PRO A 54 -10.35 -1.42 -0.16
N THR A 55 -10.92 -1.36 1.04
CA THR A 55 -11.62 -2.51 1.68
C THR A 55 -12.84 -3.05 0.91
N THR A 56 -13.23 -2.41 -0.20
CA THR A 56 -14.28 -2.88 -1.13
C THR A 56 -13.73 -3.80 -2.21
N HIS A 57 -12.42 -3.80 -2.44
CA HIS A 57 -11.79 -4.59 -3.48
C HIS A 57 -11.49 -5.98 -2.92
N VAL A 58 -11.93 -7.03 -3.61
CA VAL A 58 -11.63 -8.41 -3.27
C VAL A 58 -10.80 -9.00 -4.37
N LEU A 59 -9.55 -9.33 -4.04
CA LEU A 59 -8.62 -9.98 -4.94
C LEU A 59 -8.85 -11.48 -4.92
N GLU A 60 -9.06 -12.05 -6.10
CA GLU A 60 -9.21 -13.49 -6.30
C GLU A 60 -8.10 -13.98 -7.24
N ALA A 61 -7.45 -15.07 -6.85
CA ALA A 61 -6.41 -15.67 -7.66
C ALA A 61 -7.06 -16.33 -8.89
N GLY A 62 -6.85 -15.76 -10.07
CA GLY A 62 -7.19 -16.40 -11.34
C GLY A 62 -6.06 -17.30 -11.84
N VAL A 63 -6.35 -18.06 -12.90
CA VAL A 63 -5.42 -19.05 -13.47
C VAL A 63 -4.21 -18.40 -14.14
N GLU A 64 -4.41 -17.23 -14.78
CA GLU A 64 -3.35 -16.49 -15.49
C GLU A 64 -3.07 -15.11 -14.88
N GLN A 65 -4.06 -14.50 -14.24
CA GLN A 65 -3.97 -13.18 -13.63
C GLN A 65 -4.85 -13.09 -12.40
N VAL A 66 -4.51 -12.19 -11.48
CA VAL A 66 -5.39 -11.82 -10.35
C VAL A 66 -6.59 -11.06 -10.91
N SER A 67 -7.80 -11.46 -10.50
CA SER A 67 -9.00 -10.67 -10.73
C SER A 67 -9.33 -9.85 -9.49
N CYS A 68 -9.89 -8.67 -9.70
CA CYS A 68 -10.45 -7.87 -8.62
C CYS A 68 -11.94 -7.66 -8.83
N GLU A 69 -12.71 -7.96 -7.80
CA GLU A 69 -14.14 -7.65 -7.75
C GLU A 69 -14.39 -6.55 -6.73
N ILE A 70 -15.20 -5.56 -7.10
CA ILE A 70 -15.66 -4.52 -6.16
C ILE A 70 -16.92 -5.04 -5.49
N LYS A 71 -16.83 -5.33 -4.18
CA LYS A 71 -17.92 -5.80 -3.33
C LYS A 71 -18.33 -4.73 -2.32
N THR A 72 -19.46 -4.96 -1.64
CA THR A 72 -19.84 -4.16 -0.47
C THR A 72 -18.70 -4.20 0.54
N ARG A 73 -18.33 -3.03 1.07
CA ARG A 73 -17.25 -2.89 2.05
C ARG A 73 -17.42 -3.90 3.17
N ASP A 74 -16.42 -4.74 3.36
CA ASP A 74 -16.31 -5.54 4.57
C ASP A 74 -15.70 -4.66 5.67
N ALA A 75 -16.41 -4.52 6.79
CA ALA A 75 -15.92 -3.79 7.96
C ALA A 75 -15.06 -4.69 8.87
N SER A 76 -14.88 -5.96 8.51
CA SER A 76 -14.02 -6.89 9.24
C SER A 76 -12.56 -6.43 9.17
N SER A 77 -11.86 -6.52 10.30
CA SER A 77 -10.45 -6.18 10.35
C SER A 77 -9.64 -7.28 9.64
N THR A 78 -8.93 -6.89 8.58
CA THR A 78 -7.90 -7.74 7.98
C THR A 78 -6.58 -7.57 8.75
N PHE A 79 -5.89 -8.68 9.05
CA PHE A 79 -4.59 -8.63 9.72
C PHE A 79 -3.47 -8.93 8.73
N VAL A 80 -2.53 -8.00 8.62
CA VAL A 80 -1.26 -8.17 7.90
C VAL A 80 -0.14 -7.72 8.83
N HIS A 81 0.93 -8.50 8.91
CA HIS A 81 2.15 -8.11 9.62
C HIS A 81 3.33 -8.11 8.65
N VAL A 82 3.99 -6.96 8.52
CA VAL A 82 5.16 -6.80 7.66
C VAL A 82 6.23 -6.01 8.40
N ALA A 83 7.49 -6.40 8.21
CA ALA A 83 8.64 -5.60 8.61
C ALA A 83 9.12 -4.79 7.40
N LEU A 84 9.18 -3.46 7.53
CA LEU A 84 9.63 -2.54 6.50
C LEU A 84 10.83 -1.75 7.02
N CYS A 85 11.89 -1.65 6.21
CA CYS A 85 13.00 -0.76 6.51
C CYS A 85 12.64 0.66 6.08
N ALA A 86 12.78 1.62 7.00
CA ALA A 86 12.60 3.03 6.69
C ALA A 86 13.96 3.70 6.44
N ILE A 87 13.99 4.65 5.51
CA ILE A 87 15.15 5.54 5.34
C ILE A 87 15.19 6.66 6.39
N LEU A 88 14.05 6.89 7.05
CA LEU A 88 13.86 7.93 8.05
C LEU A 88 14.31 7.47 9.43
N SER A 89 14.77 8.41 10.26
CA SER A 89 15.03 8.17 11.67
C SER A 89 13.72 7.98 12.45
N SER A 90 13.80 7.35 13.63
CA SER A 90 12.63 7.17 14.50
C SER A 90 11.93 8.48 14.86
N SER A 91 12.66 9.58 15.05
CA SER A 91 12.07 10.89 15.34
C SER A 91 11.28 11.45 14.16
N GLU A 92 11.79 11.28 12.93
CA GLU A 92 11.09 11.75 11.72
C GLU A 92 9.79 10.95 11.50
N ILE A 93 9.84 9.63 11.71
CA ILE A 93 8.67 8.75 11.55
C ILE A 93 7.52 9.16 12.47
N VAL A 94 7.79 9.49 13.74
CA VAL A 94 6.73 9.90 14.69
C VAL A 94 6.09 11.24 14.29
N THR A 95 6.81 12.08 13.55
CA THR A 95 6.28 13.36 13.05
C THR A 95 5.50 13.25 11.75
N LEU A 96 5.62 12.13 11.03
CA LEU A 96 4.76 11.87 9.87
C LEU A 96 3.31 11.82 10.36
N GLN A 97 2.50 12.78 9.91
CA GLN A 97 1.06 12.77 10.13
C GLN A 97 0.45 11.90 9.01
N PRO A 98 -0.02 10.68 9.30
CA PRO A 98 -0.71 9.89 8.27
C PRO A 98 -2.02 10.56 7.82
N TRP A 99 -2.57 11.47 8.63
CA TRP A 99 -3.86 12.12 8.37
C TRP A 99 -3.73 13.61 8.67
N ALA A 100 -3.46 14.43 7.65
CA ALA A 100 -3.69 15.87 7.75
C ALA A 100 -5.20 16.10 7.84
N VAL A 101 -5.65 16.64 8.98
CA VAL A 101 -7.04 17.10 9.19
C VAL A 101 -7.21 18.50 8.62
#